data_AF-A0A933ESZ8-F1
#
_entry.id   AF-A0A933ESZ8-F1
#
_cell.length_a   1.000
_cell.length_b   1.000
_cell.length_c   1.000
_cell.angle_alpha   90.00
_cell.angle_beta   90.00
_cell.angle_gamma   90.00
#
_symmetry.space_group_name_H-M   'P 1'
#
loop_
_entity.id
_entity.type
_entity.pdbx_description
1 polymer ?
#
loop_
_entity_poly.entity_id
_entity_poly.type
_entity_poly.pdbx_seq_one_letter_code
_entity_poly.pdbx_strand_id
1 'polypeptide(L)'
;MTRNSNGTKAMLGSWALLERFLVALVAVLVACAPSAAPPPAATAPPAAPTAAKAAPAAPTTAAATPAKTAPAPTTAAAAPAAKTSSALAQIIEGAKKEGRVSAILPTDVATDRVNEMRDGIRKKYGLDLAIEAVPSDSYPATLAKGIAEQKAGVAPSADLVTLSDIATAQAVRAGILEKVDWAPLLAEGTPHEVMRYDGHSVVIFNGHAGMMYNPSVIPAAEAPKIWTDLGNPKWRGKIAM
;
A
#
# COMPACT_ATOMS: atom_id res chain seq x y z
N MET A 1 4.87 -55.55 34.15
CA MET A 1 5.99 -54.57 34.14
C MET A 1 5.62 -53.45 33.19
N THR A 2 5.04 -52.40 33.75
CA THR A 2 4.61 -51.16 33.07
C THR A 2 5.77 -50.17 33.05
N ARG A 3 6.06 -49.54 31.91
CA ARG A 3 6.75 -48.24 31.90
C ARG A 3 6.33 -47.38 30.72
N ASN A 4 5.71 -46.26 31.09
CA ASN A 4 5.33 -45.11 30.27
C ASN A 4 6.49 -44.52 29.47
N SER A 5 6.21 -44.11 28.23
CA SER A 5 6.99 -43.11 27.48
C SER A 5 6.03 -42.19 26.71
N ASN A 6 5.33 -41.31 27.44
CA ASN A 6 4.51 -40.22 26.89
C ASN A 6 4.99 -38.87 27.47
N GLY A 7 6.28 -38.55 27.30
CA GLY A 7 6.89 -37.35 27.90
C GLY A 7 7.30 -36.25 26.93
N THR A 8 7.45 -36.53 25.63
CA THR A 8 8.20 -35.62 24.73
C THR A 8 7.38 -34.94 23.64
N LYS A 9 6.08 -35.24 23.51
CA LYS A 9 5.22 -34.62 22.48
C LYS A 9 4.48 -33.35 22.92
N ALA A 10 4.52 -32.98 24.21
CA ALA A 10 3.74 -31.84 24.72
C ALA A 10 4.46 -30.48 24.60
N MET A 11 5.78 -30.42 24.41
CA MET A 11 6.52 -29.15 24.43
C MET A 11 6.77 -28.48 23.08
N LEU A 12 6.62 -29.18 21.94
CA LEU A 12 6.73 -28.55 20.61
C LEU A 12 5.42 -27.96 20.09
N GLY A 13 4.28 -28.28 20.71
CA GLY A 13 2.96 -27.81 20.26
C GLY A 13 2.61 -26.39 20.67
N SER A 14 3.26 -25.81 21.69
CA SER A 14 2.90 -24.49 22.23
C SER A 14 3.58 -23.32 21.53
N TRP A 15 4.62 -23.55 20.72
CA TRP A 15 5.36 -22.49 20.04
C TRP A 15 4.74 -22.14 18.67
N ALA A 16 4.25 -23.14 17.95
CA ALA A 16 3.59 -22.98 16.64
C ALA A 16 2.15 -22.43 16.71
N LEU A 17 1.60 -22.24 17.91
CA LEU A 17 0.28 -21.64 18.14
C LEU A 17 0.35 -20.13 18.39
N LEU A 18 1.54 -19.59 18.69
CA LEU A 18 1.75 -18.14 18.87
C LEU A 18 2.05 -17.41 17.54
N GLU A 19 2.65 -18.09 16.56
CA GLU A 19 2.98 -17.48 15.26
C GLU A 19 1.77 -17.34 14.32
N ARG A 20 0.69 -18.09 14.57
CA ARG A 20 -0.54 -18.10 13.75
C ARG A 20 -1.47 -16.91 13.96
N PHE A 21 -1.05 -15.92 14.76
CA PHE A 21 -1.83 -14.71 15.04
C PHE A 21 -1.24 -13.43 14.42
N LEU A 22 -0.03 -13.50 13.83
CA LEU A 22 0.78 -12.34 13.45
C LEU A 22 0.50 -11.75 12.06
N VAL A 23 -0.05 -12.52 11.13
CA VAL A 23 0.06 -12.19 9.69
C VAL A 23 -1.10 -11.31 9.16
N ALA A 24 -2.19 -11.11 9.91
CA ALA A 24 -3.42 -10.56 9.34
C ALA A 24 -3.56 -9.02 9.32
N LEU A 25 -2.64 -8.26 9.96
CA LEU A 25 -2.89 -6.85 10.28
C LEU A 25 -2.58 -5.85 9.16
N VAL A 26 -1.67 -6.14 8.22
CA VAL A 26 -1.21 -5.12 7.23
C VAL A 26 -2.05 -5.11 5.95
N ALA A 27 -2.73 -6.21 5.62
CA ALA A 27 -3.45 -6.32 4.36
C ALA A 27 -4.73 -5.46 4.29
N VAL A 28 -5.20 -4.92 5.42
CA VAL A 28 -6.44 -4.14 5.52
C VAL A 28 -6.28 -2.65 5.18
N LEU A 29 -5.05 -2.13 4.98
CA LEU A 29 -4.83 -0.68 4.84
C LEU A 29 -4.41 -0.16 3.47
N VAL A 30 -4.15 -1.03 2.49
CA VAL A 30 -3.79 -0.58 1.13
C VAL A 30 -5.01 -0.08 0.32
N ALA A 31 -6.24 -0.35 0.76
CA ALA A 31 -7.45 -0.09 -0.02
C ALA A 31 -8.23 1.21 0.31
N CYS A 32 -7.71 2.12 1.16
CA CYS A 32 -8.46 3.32 1.59
C CYS A 32 -7.64 4.62 1.62
N ALA A 33 -6.85 4.87 0.57
CA ALA A 33 -6.38 6.23 0.27
C ALA A 33 -7.34 6.88 -0.75
N PRO A 34 -8.05 7.98 -0.42
CA PRO A 34 -8.71 8.78 -1.44
C PRO A 34 -7.64 9.32 -2.39
N SER A 35 -7.90 9.23 -3.70
CA SER A 35 -7.06 9.78 -4.76
C SER A 35 -6.77 11.25 -4.46
N ALA A 36 -5.55 11.54 -4.01
CA ALA A 36 -5.07 12.90 -3.88
C ALA A 36 -4.88 13.45 -5.30
N ALA A 37 -5.55 14.57 -5.59
CA ALA A 37 -5.36 15.32 -6.82
C ALA A 37 -3.85 15.64 -7.01
N PRO A 38 -3.34 15.62 -8.25
CA PRO A 38 -1.93 15.89 -8.50
C PRO A 38 -1.58 17.32 -8.03
N PRO A 39 -0.43 17.53 -7.37
CA PRO A 39 0.01 18.87 -7.00
C PRO A 39 0.24 19.70 -8.27
N PRO A 40 -0.04 21.02 -8.25
CA PRO A 40 0.26 21.89 -9.37
C PRO A 40 1.77 21.86 -9.66
N ALA A 41 2.11 21.73 -10.95
CA ALA A 41 3.48 21.65 -11.42
C ALA A 41 4.34 22.80 -10.89
N ALA A 42 5.48 22.46 -10.29
CA ALA A 42 6.51 23.42 -9.92
C ALA A 42 7.04 24.11 -11.19
N THR A 43 6.73 25.38 -11.37
CA THR A 43 7.37 26.25 -12.36
C THR A 43 8.83 26.42 -12.01
N ALA A 44 9.72 25.94 -12.88
CA ALA A 44 11.15 26.27 -12.86
C ALA A 44 11.37 27.79 -13.03
N PRO A 45 12.42 28.37 -12.44
CA PRO A 45 12.63 29.81 -12.37
C PRO A 45 12.96 30.43 -13.75
N PRO A 46 12.50 31.66 -14.05
CA PRO A 46 12.83 32.31 -15.31
C PRO A 46 14.29 32.83 -15.30
N ALA A 47 14.93 32.68 -16.45
CA ALA A 47 16.23 33.24 -16.78
C ALA A 47 16.23 34.79 -16.70
N ALA A 48 17.41 35.33 -16.38
CA ALA A 48 17.67 36.75 -16.15
C ALA A 48 17.23 37.67 -17.31
N PRO A 49 16.72 38.89 -17.03
CA PRO A 49 16.28 39.81 -18.06
C PRO A 49 17.42 40.69 -18.58
N THR A 50 17.54 40.79 -19.91
CA THR A 50 18.24 41.87 -20.59
C THR A 50 17.42 43.16 -20.51
N ALA A 51 18.13 44.27 -20.27
CA ALA A 51 17.61 45.58 -19.94
C ALA A 51 16.71 46.20 -21.03
N ALA A 52 15.60 46.79 -20.59
CA ALA A 52 14.86 47.80 -21.34
C ALA A 52 14.42 48.94 -20.42
N LYS A 53 14.50 50.14 -20.99
CA LYS A 53 14.52 51.49 -20.42
C LYS A 53 13.19 51.92 -19.79
N ALA A 54 13.27 52.55 -18.62
CA ALA A 54 12.14 53.14 -17.89
C ALA A 54 11.75 54.54 -18.41
N ALA A 55 10.45 54.84 -18.37
CA ALA A 55 9.89 56.19 -18.21
C ALA A 55 8.52 56.09 -17.47
N PRO A 56 8.13 57.09 -16.65
CA PRO A 56 7.18 56.92 -15.54
C PRO A 56 5.76 57.41 -15.86
N ALA A 57 4.75 56.83 -15.21
CA ALA A 57 3.40 57.40 -15.12
C ALA A 57 2.85 57.29 -13.68
N ALA A 58 2.18 58.36 -13.28
CA ALA A 58 1.82 58.82 -11.93
C ALA A 58 0.79 57.95 -11.16
N PRO A 59 0.66 58.14 -9.83
CA PRO A 59 -0.16 57.27 -8.98
C PRO A 59 -1.63 57.68 -9.04
N THR A 60 -2.54 56.70 -9.16
CA THR A 60 -3.96 56.91 -8.90
C THR A 60 -4.35 56.08 -7.68
N THR A 61 -4.67 56.77 -6.59
CA THR A 61 -5.16 56.23 -5.33
C THR A 61 -6.55 55.66 -5.53
N ALA A 62 -6.74 54.35 -5.33
CA ALA A 62 -8.06 53.73 -5.27
C ALA A 62 -8.33 53.23 -3.84
N ALA A 63 -9.46 53.68 -3.30
CA ALA A 63 -9.90 53.47 -1.93
C ALA A 63 -10.20 52.00 -1.60
N ALA A 64 -9.83 51.59 -0.39
CA ALA A 64 -10.09 50.26 0.16
C ALA A 64 -11.59 50.08 0.48
N THR A 65 -12.16 48.97 0.00
CA THR A 65 -13.50 48.48 0.37
C THR A 65 -13.38 47.58 1.61
N PRO A 66 -14.26 47.66 2.62
CA PRO A 66 -14.11 46.88 3.85
C PRO A 66 -14.41 45.39 3.63
N ALA A 67 -13.56 44.55 4.22
CA ALA A 67 -13.63 43.09 4.15
C ALA A 67 -14.86 42.53 4.87
N LYS A 68 -15.58 41.63 4.18
CA LYS A 68 -16.71 40.86 4.72
C LYS A 68 -16.18 39.71 5.58
N THR A 69 -16.58 39.68 6.85
CA THR A 69 -16.22 38.64 7.83
C THR A 69 -16.65 37.25 7.35
N ALA A 70 -15.71 36.31 7.31
CA ALA A 70 -15.96 34.90 7.04
C ALA A 70 -16.55 34.20 8.28
N PRO A 71 -17.57 33.31 8.14
CA PRO A 71 -18.10 32.56 9.27
C PRO A 71 -17.11 31.50 9.76
N ALA A 72 -17.14 31.26 11.08
CA ALA A 72 -16.30 30.32 11.79
C ALA A 72 -16.50 28.86 11.30
N PRO A 73 -15.47 28.00 11.40
CA PRO A 73 -15.56 26.62 10.93
C PRO A 73 -16.54 25.82 11.80
N THR A 74 -17.62 25.35 11.19
CA THR A 74 -18.49 24.31 11.75
C THR A 74 -17.65 23.07 12.00
N THR A 75 -17.61 22.61 13.25
CA THR A 75 -16.94 21.40 13.67
C THR A 75 -17.52 20.22 12.88
N ALA A 76 -16.72 19.61 12.01
CA ALA A 76 -17.10 18.40 11.28
C ALA A 76 -17.34 17.28 12.31
N ALA A 77 -18.56 16.76 12.33
CA ALA A 77 -18.92 15.61 13.15
C ALA A 77 -17.98 14.44 12.80
N ALA A 78 -17.32 13.88 13.81
CA ALA A 78 -16.50 12.70 13.66
C ALA A 78 -17.35 11.56 13.07
N ALA A 79 -16.87 10.99 11.97
CA ALA A 79 -17.47 9.80 11.38
C ALA A 79 -17.57 8.69 12.44
N PRO A 80 -18.69 7.94 12.51
CA PRO A 80 -18.84 6.87 13.48
C PRO A 80 -17.71 5.85 13.30
N ALA A 81 -17.05 5.51 14.40
CA ALA A 81 -16.02 4.47 14.42
C ALA A 81 -16.63 3.17 13.86
N ALA A 82 -16.02 2.63 12.81
CA ALA A 82 -16.43 1.36 12.24
C ALA A 82 -16.51 0.32 13.36
N LYS A 83 -17.62 -0.42 13.44
CA LYS A 83 -17.77 -1.51 14.42
C LYS A 83 -16.69 -2.55 14.16
N THR A 84 -15.68 -2.60 15.02
CA THR A 84 -14.63 -3.61 14.98
C THR A 84 -15.24 -4.98 15.28
N SER A 85 -15.05 -5.95 14.39
CA SER A 85 -15.50 -7.33 14.65
C SER A 85 -14.76 -7.93 15.84
N SER A 86 -15.33 -8.94 16.50
CA SER A 86 -14.66 -9.64 17.61
C SER A 86 -13.35 -10.29 17.17
N ALA A 87 -13.29 -10.78 15.92
CA ALA A 87 -12.07 -11.36 15.35
C ALA A 87 -10.98 -10.29 15.16
N LEU A 88 -11.33 -9.13 14.59
CA LEU A 88 -10.39 -8.04 14.42
C LEU A 88 -9.89 -7.48 15.76
N ALA A 89 -10.75 -7.44 16.79
CA ALA A 89 -10.34 -7.04 18.15
C ALA A 89 -9.29 -7.99 18.74
N GLN A 90 -9.42 -9.31 18.54
CA GLN A 90 -8.42 -10.28 18.99
C GLN A 90 -7.07 -10.08 18.30
N ILE A 91 -7.08 -9.79 17.00
CA ILE A 91 -5.86 -9.52 16.23
C ILE A 91 -5.19 -8.23 16.70
N ILE A 92 -5.96 -7.18 16.98
CA ILE A 92 -5.42 -5.93 17.54
C ILE A 92 -4.73 -6.19 18.89
N GLU A 93 -5.34 -6.98 19.77
CA GLU A 93 -4.74 -7.34 21.07
C GLU A 93 -3.47 -8.20 20.93
N GLY A 94 -3.42 -9.11 19.94
CA GLY A 94 -2.19 -9.85 19.61
C GLY A 94 -1.07 -8.90 19.14
N ALA A 95 -1.39 -8.06 18.17
CA ALA A 95 -0.44 -7.11 17.61
C ALA A 95 0.09 -6.08 18.62
N LYS A 96 -0.70 -5.68 19.62
CA LYS A 96 -0.22 -4.84 20.73
C LYS A 96 0.89 -5.51 21.54
N LYS A 97 0.86 -6.85 21.67
CA LYS A 97 1.86 -7.61 22.44
C LYS A 97 3.17 -7.77 21.66
N GLU A 98 3.09 -7.92 20.34
CA GLU A 98 4.25 -8.10 19.47
C GLU A 98 4.90 -6.77 19.08
N GLY A 99 4.08 -5.75 18.82
CA GLY A 99 4.50 -4.37 18.53
C GLY A 99 5.18 -4.16 17.17
N ARG A 100 5.43 -5.22 16.40
CA ARG A 100 6.09 -5.15 15.10
C ARG A 100 5.57 -6.19 14.12
N VAL A 101 5.73 -5.89 12.84
CA VAL A 101 5.49 -6.81 11.74
C VAL A 101 6.52 -6.57 10.65
N SER A 102 7.06 -7.65 10.10
CA SER A 102 7.98 -7.63 8.97
C SER A 102 7.22 -7.88 7.67
N ALA A 103 7.45 -7.04 6.66
CA ALA A 103 6.69 -7.09 5.41
C ALA A 103 7.59 -6.92 4.19
N ILE A 104 7.52 -7.85 3.24
CA ILE A 104 8.12 -7.67 1.92
C ILE A 104 7.13 -6.90 1.05
N LEU A 105 7.49 -5.66 0.73
CA LEU A 105 6.65 -4.73 -0.02
C LEU A 105 7.32 -4.37 -1.37
N PRO A 106 6.54 -4.00 -2.38
CA PRO A 106 7.08 -3.51 -3.65
C PRO A 106 7.99 -2.28 -3.45
N THR A 107 9.07 -2.18 -4.24
CA THR A 107 10.06 -1.08 -4.11
C THR A 107 9.48 0.33 -4.31
N ASP A 108 8.37 0.46 -5.04
CA ASP A 108 7.64 1.72 -5.22
C ASP A 108 6.85 2.15 -3.97
N VAL A 109 6.71 1.27 -2.97
CA VAL A 109 6.24 1.65 -1.64
C VAL A 109 7.38 2.33 -0.87
N ALA A 110 7.51 3.64 -1.09
CA ALA A 110 8.50 4.47 -0.39
C ALA A 110 8.28 4.48 1.13
N THR A 111 9.33 4.80 1.91
CA THR A 111 9.28 4.91 3.38
C THR A 111 8.14 5.80 3.88
N ASP A 112 7.86 6.90 3.17
CA ASP A 112 6.76 7.80 3.53
C ASP A 112 5.39 7.10 3.47
N ARG A 113 5.19 6.18 2.51
CA ARG A 113 3.97 5.37 2.41
C ARG A 113 3.84 4.37 3.58
N VAL A 114 4.96 3.81 4.03
CA VAL A 114 4.98 2.95 5.23
C VAL A 114 4.61 3.76 6.47
N ASN A 115 5.11 4.99 6.59
CA ASN A 115 4.75 5.90 7.68
C ASN A 115 3.26 6.31 7.63
N GLU A 116 2.73 6.62 6.44
CA GLU A 116 1.29 6.87 6.23
C GLU A 116 0.44 5.66 6.68
N MET A 117 0.89 4.44 6.37
CA MET A 117 0.22 3.22 6.80
C MET A 117 0.23 3.07 8.33
N ARG A 118 1.38 3.27 8.98
CA ARG A 118 1.51 3.24 10.45
C ARG A 118 0.61 4.28 11.12
N ASP A 119 0.57 5.49 10.59
CA ASP A 119 -0.31 6.55 11.08
C ASP A 119 -1.79 6.18 10.89
N GLY A 120 -2.14 5.52 9.79
CA GLY A 120 -3.46 4.97 9.53
C GLY A 120 -3.86 3.90 10.55
N ILE A 121 -2.97 2.94 10.84
CA ILE A 121 -3.17 1.90 11.88
C ILE A 121 -3.42 2.57 13.23
N ARG A 122 -2.55 3.51 13.62
CA ARG A 122 -2.63 4.20 14.91
C ARG A 122 -3.95 4.96 15.05
N LYS A 123 -4.35 5.72 14.03
CA LYS A 123 -5.60 6.50 14.04
C LYS A 123 -6.84 5.60 14.05
N LYS A 124 -6.83 4.51 13.29
CA LYS A 124 -8.01 3.65 13.12
C LYS A 124 -8.20 2.65 14.25
N TYR A 125 -7.11 2.09 14.77
CA TYR A 125 -7.15 0.97 15.72
C TYR A 125 -6.51 1.28 17.08
N GLY A 126 -5.95 2.47 17.28
CA GLY A 126 -5.25 2.83 18.51
C GLY A 126 -4.02 1.95 18.77
N LEU A 127 -3.41 1.43 17.70
CA LEU A 127 -2.29 0.50 17.74
C LEU A 127 -1.03 1.18 17.18
N ASP A 128 0.02 1.24 17.99
CA ASP A 128 1.34 1.66 17.52
C ASP A 128 2.11 0.41 17.07
N LEU A 129 2.18 0.22 15.75
CA LEU A 129 2.84 -0.92 15.12
C LEU A 129 4.09 -0.47 14.37
N ALA A 130 5.22 -1.11 14.64
CA ALA A 130 6.41 -1.00 13.81
C ALA A 130 6.23 -1.86 12.55
N ILE A 131 6.39 -1.25 11.36
CA ILE A 131 6.34 -1.98 10.09
C ILE A 131 7.76 -2.00 9.53
N GLU A 132 8.40 -3.16 9.60
CA GLU A 132 9.73 -3.42 9.07
C GLU A 132 9.60 -3.83 7.59
N ALA A 133 9.55 -2.83 6.72
CA ALA A 133 9.39 -3.04 5.28
C ALA A 133 10.73 -3.43 4.63
N VAL A 134 10.74 -4.56 3.93
CA VAL A 134 11.83 -4.98 3.05
C VAL A 134 11.38 -4.75 1.60
N PRO A 135 12.04 -3.86 0.85
CA PRO A 135 11.67 -3.63 -0.55
C PRO A 135 11.97 -4.88 -1.41
N SER A 136 11.09 -5.18 -2.34
CA SER A 136 11.27 -6.20 -3.37
C SER A 136 10.89 -5.67 -4.75
N ASP A 137 11.81 -5.85 -5.69
CA ASP A 137 11.64 -5.59 -7.12
C ASP A 137 11.32 -6.87 -7.92
N SER A 138 11.36 -8.04 -7.28
CA SER A 138 11.23 -9.34 -7.94
C SER A 138 10.40 -10.32 -7.13
N TYR A 139 9.09 -10.39 -7.45
CA TYR A 139 8.19 -11.38 -6.86
C TYR A 139 8.65 -12.84 -7.08
N PRO A 140 9.21 -13.23 -8.26
CA PRO A 140 9.73 -14.59 -8.43
C PRO A 140 10.91 -14.91 -7.50
N ALA A 141 11.82 -13.95 -7.26
CA ALA A 141 12.93 -14.15 -6.34
C ALA A 141 12.44 -14.24 -4.89
N THR A 142 11.50 -13.39 -4.50
CA THR A 142 10.82 -13.45 -3.19
C THR A 142 10.15 -14.81 -2.97
N LEU A 143 9.41 -15.31 -3.97
CA LEU A 143 8.79 -16.64 -3.92
C LEU A 143 9.83 -17.75 -3.77
N ALA A 144 10.87 -17.74 -4.60
CA ALA A 144 11.92 -18.76 -4.56
C ALA A 144 12.60 -18.81 -3.19
N LYS A 145 12.85 -17.65 -2.58
CA LYS A 145 13.38 -17.54 -1.22
C LYS A 145 12.42 -18.16 -0.19
N GLY A 146 11.14 -17.80 -0.20
CA GLY A 146 10.15 -18.37 0.73
C GLY A 146 10.01 -19.89 0.60
N ILE A 147 10.05 -20.43 -0.63
CA ILE A 147 10.06 -21.89 -0.85
C ILE A 147 11.33 -22.53 -0.28
N ALA A 148 12.48 -21.89 -0.42
CA ALA A 148 13.74 -22.39 0.13
C ALA A 148 13.73 -22.36 1.67
N GLU A 149 13.22 -21.29 2.28
CA GLU A 149 13.06 -21.16 3.74
C GLU A 149 12.16 -22.27 4.30
N GLN A 150 11.00 -22.49 3.68
CA GLN A 150 10.08 -23.58 4.07
C GLN A 150 10.75 -24.96 3.97
N LYS A 151 11.47 -25.23 2.87
CA LYS A 151 12.16 -26.51 2.67
C LYS A 151 13.29 -26.73 3.67
N ALA A 152 13.98 -25.66 4.06
CA ALA A 152 15.03 -25.70 5.07
C ALA A 152 14.47 -25.79 6.51
N GLY A 153 13.16 -25.57 6.71
CA GLY A 153 12.53 -25.56 8.02
C GLY A 153 12.99 -24.40 8.90
N VAL A 154 13.41 -23.29 8.28
CA VAL A 154 13.79 -22.07 8.98
C VAL A 154 12.61 -21.10 9.03
N ALA A 155 12.64 -20.17 9.98
CA ALA A 155 11.63 -19.14 10.08
C ALA A 155 11.54 -18.32 8.76
N PRO A 156 10.33 -17.99 8.29
CA PRO A 156 10.15 -17.11 7.14
C PRO A 156 10.84 -15.77 7.35
N SER A 157 11.38 -15.19 6.29
CA SER A 157 12.07 -13.90 6.36
C SER A 157 11.15 -12.70 6.55
N ALA A 158 9.84 -12.86 6.39
CA ALA A 158 8.85 -11.85 6.70
C ALA A 158 7.52 -12.49 7.11
N ASP A 159 6.75 -11.77 7.93
CA ASP A 159 5.39 -12.16 8.31
C ASP A 159 4.43 -11.97 7.12
N LEU A 160 4.69 -10.97 6.29
CA LEU A 160 3.87 -10.61 5.14
C LEU A 160 4.67 -10.52 3.86
N VAL A 161 4.06 -10.91 2.76
CA VAL A 161 4.66 -10.82 1.43
C VAL A 161 3.65 -10.32 0.42
N THR A 162 4.07 -9.34 -0.38
CA THR A 162 3.34 -8.94 -1.59
C THR A 162 3.91 -9.72 -2.78
N LEU A 163 3.02 -10.35 -3.55
CA LEU A 163 3.35 -11.14 -4.73
C LEU A 163 2.39 -10.78 -5.88
N SER A 164 2.79 -11.07 -7.11
CA SER A 164 1.84 -11.09 -8.24
C SER A 164 0.85 -12.25 -8.11
N ASP A 165 -0.32 -12.17 -8.75
CA ASP A 165 -1.33 -13.26 -8.73
C ASP A 165 -0.72 -14.61 -9.16
N ILE A 166 0.13 -14.61 -10.19
CA ILE A 166 0.83 -15.82 -10.65
C ILE A 166 1.77 -16.38 -9.57
N ALA A 167 2.57 -15.53 -8.92
CA ALA A 167 3.49 -15.96 -7.86
C ALA A 167 2.73 -16.41 -6.60
N THR A 168 1.62 -15.76 -6.26
CA THR A 168 0.73 -16.17 -5.16
C THR A 168 0.15 -17.56 -5.43
N ALA A 169 -0.35 -17.84 -6.64
CA ALA A 169 -0.85 -19.17 -6.99
C ALA A 169 0.23 -20.27 -6.82
N GLN A 170 1.49 -19.95 -7.13
CA GLN A 170 2.62 -20.84 -6.91
C GLN A 170 2.94 -21.01 -5.42
N ALA A 171 2.90 -19.93 -4.64
CA ALA A 171 3.12 -19.94 -3.19
C ALA A 171 2.09 -20.83 -2.46
N VAL A 172 0.81 -20.73 -2.85
CA VAL A 172 -0.27 -21.59 -2.32
C VAL A 172 0.00 -23.06 -2.64
N ARG A 173 0.36 -23.39 -3.89
CA ARG A 173 0.71 -24.77 -4.27
C ARG A 173 1.94 -25.30 -3.53
N ALA A 174 2.88 -24.42 -3.19
CA ALA A 174 4.06 -24.77 -2.42
C ALA A 174 3.79 -24.89 -0.90
N GLY A 175 2.59 -24.49 -0.44
CA GLY A 175 2.19 -24.57 0.97
C GLY A 175 2.96 -23.60 1.88
N ILE A 176 3.42 -22.46 1.34
CA ILE A 176 4.20 -21.47 2.11
C ILE A 176 3.37 -20.30 2.64
N LEU A 177 2.07 -20.25 2.32
CA LEU A 177 1.16 -19.21 2.80
C LEU A 177 0.20 -19.80 3.83
N GLU A 178 -0.07 -19.04 4.88
CA GLU A 178 -1.08 -19.39 5.87
C GLU A 178 -2.49 -19.10 5.35
N LYS A 179 -3.43 -19.99 5.64
CA LYS A 179 -4.85 -19.75 5.40
C LYS A 179 -5.40 -18.86 6.51
N VAL A 180 -6.01 -17.73 6.13
CA VAL A 180 -6.63 -16.77 7.05
C VAL A 180 -8.11 -16.59 6.68
N ASP A 181 -8.97 -16.52 7.69
CA ASP A 181 -10.36 -16.11 7.51
C ASP A 181 -10.43 -14.58 7.43
N TRP A 182 -10.28 -14.05 6.22
CA TRP A 182 -10.19 -12.60 5.97
C TRP A 182 -11.53 -11.87 6.10
N ALA A 183 -12.65 -12.54 5.84
CA ALA A 183 -13.97 -11.92 5.78
C ALA A 183 -14.32 -11.11 7.05
N PRO A 184 -14.14 -11.62 8.28
CA PRO A 184 -14.42 -10.85 9.49
C PRO A 184 -13.39 -9.73 9.77
N LEU A 185 -12.27 -9.69 9.06
CA LEU A 185 -11.17 -8.74 9.29
C LEU A 185 -11.24 -7.53 8.36
N LEU A 186 -11.90 -7.69 7.22
CA LEU A 186 -12.07 -6.65 6.22
C LEU A 186 -13.23 -5.71 6.58
N ALA A 187 -13.22 -4.52 5.98
CA ALA A 187 -14.29 -3.55 6.19
C ALA A 187 -15.62 -4.10 5.65
N GLU A 188 -16.72 -3.76 6.33
CA GLU A 188 -18.07 -4.09 5.86
C GLU A 188 -18.26 -3.63 4.40
N GLY A 189 -18.82 -4.50 3.56
CA GLY A 189 -19.01 -4.23 2.13
C GLY A 189 -17.77 -4.45 1.24
N THR A 190 -16.66 -4.95 1.79
CA THR A 190 -15.50 -5.35 0.98
C THR A 190 -15.91 -6.50 0.03
N PRO A 191 -15.70 -6.39 -1.29
CA PRO A 191 -16.10 -7.42 -2.25
C PRO A 191 -15.43 -8.76 -1.96
N HIS A 192 -16.18 -9.87 -1.99
CA HIS A 192 -15.63 -11.19 -1.65
C HIS A 192 -14.51 -11.62 -2.61
N GLU A 193 -14.52 -11.12 -3.85
CA GLU A 193 -13.57 -11.44 -4.90
C GLU A 193 -12.13 -11.03 -4.58
N VAL A 194 -11.93 -10.10 -3.64
CA VAL A 194 -10.58 -9.73 -3.18
C VAL A 194 -9.94 -10.85 -2.36
N MET A 195 -10.71 -11.73 -1.75
CA MET A 195 -10.19 -12.91 -1.05
C MET A 195 -9.93 -14.00 -2.08
N ARG A 196 -8.67 -14.41 -2.22
CA ARG A 196 -8.21 -15.33 -3.25
C ARG A 196 -7.69 -16.62 -2.64
N TYR A 197 -7.71 -17.68 -3.44
CA TYR A 197 -7.13 -18.97 -3.11
C TYR A 197 -7.60 -19.53 -1.77
N ASP A 198 -8.92 -19.50 -1.51
CA ASP A 198 -9.51 -20.06 -0.28
C ASP A 198 -8.86 -19.50 1.00
N GLY A 199 -8.70 -18.17 1.06
CA GLY A 199 -8.21 -17.46 2.24
C GLY A 199 -6.68 -17.38 2.38
N HIS A 200 -5.91 -17.87 1.41
CA HIS A 200 -4.44 -17.77 1.46
C HIS A 200 -3.90 -16.42 0.97
N SER A 201 -4.76 -15.56 0.42
CA SER A 201 -4.35 -14.23 -0.06
C SER A 201 -5.52 -13.27 -0.13
N VAL A 202 -5.19 -11.98 -0.08
CA VAL A 202 -6.11 -10.87 -0.33
C VAL A 202 -5.51 -9.93 -1.37
N VAL A 203 -6.32 -9.51 -2.34
CA VAL A 203 -5.94 -8.53 -3.36
C VAL A 203 -5.99 -7.15 -2.74
N ILE A 204 -4.82 -6.51 -2.65
CA ILE A 204 -4.67 -5.19 -2.05
C ILE A 204 -4.66 -4.05 -3.07
N PHE A 205 -4.27 -4.32 -4.32
CA PHE A 205 -4.36 -3.37 -5.43
C PHE A 205 -4.46 -4.13 -6.76
N ASN A 206 -4.99 -3.45 -7.77
CA ASN A 206 -4.92 -3.89 -9.17
C ASN A 206 -4.23 -2.80 -9.98
N GLY A 207 -3.09 -3.15 -10.60
CA GLY A 207 -2.41 -2.28 -11.55
C GLY A 207 -2.89 -2.55 -12.96
N HIS A 208 -3.30 -1.51 -13.68
CA HIS A 208 -3.60 -1.61 -15.11
C HIS A 208 -2.44 -0.99 -15.89
N ALA A 209 -1.80 -1.78 -16.75
CA ALA A 209 -0.81 -1.26 -17.70
C ALA A 209 -1.56 -0.52 -18.81
N GLY A 210 -1.26 0.78 -18.96
CA GLY A 210 -1.82 1.63 -20.00
C GLY A 210 -0.73 2.43 -20.68
N MET A 211 -1.05 2.99 -21.85
CA MET A 211 -0.17 3.95 -22.51
C MET A 211 -0.26 5.28 -21.79
N MET A 212 0.88 5.75 -21.28
CA MET A 212 1.02 7.09 -20.70
C MET A 212 1.81 7.96 -21.69
N TYR A 213 1.46 9.23 -21.81
CA TYR A 213 2.19 10.20 -22.64
C TYR A 213 2.38 11.51 -21.88
N ASN A 214 3.41 12.28 -22.27
CA ASN A 214 3.64 13.61 -21.74
C ASN A 214 2.77 14.63 -22.49
N PRO A 215 1.72 15.21 -21.89
CA PRO A 215 0.82 16.14 -22.56
C PRO A 215 1.47 17.48 -22.93
N SER A 216 2.61 17.82 -22.33
CA SER A 216 3.40 19.00 -22.70
C SER A 216 4.19 18.81 -24.00
N VAL A 217 4.31 17.56 -24.47
CA VAL A 217 5.09 17.20 -25.67
C VAL A 217 4.19 16.66 -26.78
N ILE A 218 3.15 15.90 -26.41
CA ILE A 218 2.25 15.23 -27.36
C ILE A 218 0.83 15.76 -27.11
N PRO A 219 0.20 16.44 -28.09
CA PRO A 219 -1.19 16.82 -27.98
C PRO A 219 -2.10 15.59 -27.85
N ALA A 220 -3.17 15.69 -27.05
CA ALA A 220 -4.09 14.59 -26.80
C ALA A 220 -4.71 13.99 -28.09
N ALA A 221 -4.90 14.79 -29.13
CA ALA A 221 -5.41 14.34 -30.42
C ALA A 221 -4.43 13.43 -31.18
N GLU A 222 -3.13 13.55 -30.91
CA GLU A 222 -2.07 12.79 -31.58
C GLU A 222 -1.59 11.57 -30.78
N ALA A 223 -1.98 11.49 -29.51
CA ALA A 223 -1.58 10.43 -28.60
C ALA A 223 -2.09 9.06 -29.08
N PRO A 224 -1.28 7.99 -28.94
CA PRO A 224 -1.71 6.62 -29.23
C PRO A 224 -2.94 6.24 -28.40
N LYS A 225 -3.96 5.66 -29.04
CA LYS A 225 -5.17 5.19 -28.35
C LYS A 225 -5.21 3.68 -28.23
N ILE A 226 -4.64 2.99 -29.21
CA ILE A 226 -4.51 1.53 -29.23
C ILE A 226 -3.05 1.12 -29.42
N TRP A 227 -2.69 -0.07 -28.96
CA TRP A 227 -1.30 -0.57 -29.01
C TRP A 227 -0.70 -0.56 -30.42
N THR A 228 -1.52 -0.75 -31.45
CA THR A 228 -1.06 -0.70 -32.84
C THR A 228 -0.64 0.70 -33.29
N ASP A 229 -1.13 1.77 -32.67
CA ASP A 229 -0.74 3.14 -33.01
C ASP A 229 0.74 3.42 -32.68
N LEU A 230 1.31 2.68 -31.72
CA LEU A 230 2.73 2.73 -31.38
C LEU A 230 3.64 2.25 -32.52
N GLY A 231 3.09 1.48 -33.47
CA GLY A 231 3.79 1.06 -34.68
C GLY A 231 4.02 2.19 -35.70
N ASN A 232 3.39 3.35 -35.53
CA ASN A 232 3.61 4.49 -36.40
C ASN A 232 5.08 4.95 -36.33
N PRO A 233 5.79 5.12 -37.48
CA PRO A 233 7.19 5.56 -37.51
C PRO A 233 7.48 6.84 -36.72
N LYS A 234 6.49 7.71 -36.50
CA LYS A 234 6.63 8.94 -35.70
C LYS A 234 7.03 8.71 -34.25
N TRP A 235 6.79 7.51 -33.71
CA TRP A 235 7.12 7.10 -32.35
C TRP A 235 8.47 6.40 -32.21
N ARG A 236 9.18 6.16 -33.33
CA ARG A 236 10.48 5.50 -33.30
C ARG A 236 11.47 6.25 -32.40
N GLY A 237 12.03 5.55 -31.42
CA GLY A 237 12.95 6.11 -30.43
C GLY A 237 12.30 6.99 -29.35
N LYS A 238 10.96 7.03 -29.27
CA LYS A 238 10.20 7.85 -28.31
C LYS A 238 9.36 7.01 -27.33
N ILE A 239 9.56 5.70 -27.30
CA ILE A 239 8.83 4.76 -26.44
C ILE A 239 9.79 4.24 -25.37
N ALA A 240 9.34 4.26 -24.12
CA ALA A 240 9.98 3.60 -22.99
C ALA A 240 8.99 2.63 -22.34
N MET A 241 9.50 1.57 -21.71
CA MET A 241 8.75 0.54 -21.00
C MET A 241 9.27 0.41 -19.58
#